data_AF-A0A1F6LUE2-F1
#
_entry.id   AF-A0A1F6LUE2-F1
#
_cell.length_a   1.000
_cell.length_b   1.000
_cell.length_c   1.000
_cell.angle_alpha   90.00
_cell.angle_beta   90.00
_cell.angle_gamma   90.00
#
_symmetry.space_group_name_H-M   'P 1'
#
loop_
_entity.id
_entity.type
_entity.pdbx_description
1 polymer ?
#
loop_
_entity_poly.entity_id
_entity_poly.type
_entity_poly.pdbx_seq_one_letter_code
_entity_poly.pdbx_strand_id
1 'polypeptide(L)'
;MDISVTRSGGMRVYVEGEIRLRMRGGFIPDEAYPVVVDHTIIPFTDVLVVDYKSRTCYLAMRAIKPMKGIWEIGGGRRKGEKPVEAMRRNFKRETGLDLPEERFQFVFHADHVWQDREEEPQDKGKHYAGHHFVVELSSEELAAARASMEKREYDREFGLQEYTRERMVAENVHPALLHLFDMVMGPGIDDVNLVVQPEGGLQGHDDPRRTITDLLFDPTIPLRHSELVTKGQVTVGNHWHNCVERFVLKAGRIDRLVFEDIHTKVRRVWTNLGPGTEITVPARVAHALVMAPDSVLHMYVSSAESPANKEFFHTYTLLTA
;
A
#
# COMPACT_ATOMS: atom_id res chain seq x y z
N MET A 1 12.15 -8.07 -32.85
CA MET A 1 12.16 -6.87 -31.99
C MET A 1 12.12 -7.39 -30.58
N ASP A 2 13.26 -7.39 -29.91
CA ASP A 2 13.40 -8.14 -28.67
C ASP A 2 12.97 -7.26 -27.51
N ILE A 3 11.70 -7.38 -27.13
CA ILE A 3 11.13 -6.65 -26.01
C ILE A 3 11.32 -7.49 -24.76
N SER A 4 12.19 -7.04 -23.85
CA SER A 4 12.30 -7.62 -22.51
C SER A 4 11.30 -6.94 -21.57
N VAL A 5 10.67 -7.74 -20.70
CA VAL A 5 9.77 -7.25 -19.65
C VAL A 5 10.44 -7.44 -18.30
N THR A 6 11.04 -6.38 -17.76
CA THR A 6 11.59 -6.42 -16.40
C THR A 6 10.48 -6.13 -15.40
N ARG A 7 10.23 -7.05 -14.46
CA ARG A 7 9.43 -6.79 -13.26
C ARG A 7 10.32 -6.16 -12.20
N SER A 8 9.87 -5.05 -11.62
CA SER A 8 10.58 -4.32 -10.55
C SER A 8 9.55 -3.89 -9.52
N GLY A 9 9.46 -4.58 -8.39
CA GLY A 9 8.41 -4.31 -7.38
C GLY A 9 6.98 -4.42 -7.94
N GLY A 10 6.70 -5.42 -8.79
CA GLY A 10 5.39 -5.57 -9.44
C GLY A 10 5.14 -4.66 -10.66
N MET A 11 5.83 -3.51 -10.76
CA MET A 11 5.77 -2.65 -11.94
C MET A 11 6.40 -3.35 -13.16
N ARG A 12 5.74 -3.23 -14.32
CA ARG A 12 6.27 -3.71 -15.62
C ARG A 12 6.97 -2.56 -16.34
N VAL A 13 8.23 -2.76 -16.72
CA VAL A 13 8.92 -1.88 -17.67
C VAL A 13 9.27 -2.68 -18.91
N TYR A 14 8.78 -2.22 -20.06
CA TYR A 14 9.11 -2.75 -21.37
C TYR A 14 10.39 -2.10 -21.88
N VAL A 15 11.33 -2.90 -22.38
CA VAL A 15 12.62 -2.42 -22.90
C VAL A 15 12.91 -3.09 -24.24
N GLU A 16 13.13 -2.28 -25.26
CA GLU A 16 13.57 -2.76 -26.56
C GLU A 16 15.10 -2.97 -26.56
N GLY A 17 15.53 -4.23 -26.69
CA GLY A 17 16.94 -4.62 -26.72
C GLY A 17 17.76 -4.04 -25.56
N GLU A 18 19.01 -3.66 -25.84
CA GLU A 18 19.92 -3.05 -24.86
C GLU A 18 19.81 -1.51 -24.78
N ILE A 19 18.71 -0.91 -25.24
CA ILE A 19 18.61 0.54 -25.44
C ILE A 19 18.84 1.35 -24.16
N ARG A 20 18.58 0.79 -22.97
CA ARG A 20 18.84 1.47 -21.68
C ARG A 20 20.28 1.95 -21.53
N LEU A 21 21.28 1.17 -21.97
CA LEU A 21 22.68 1.59 -21.89
C LEU A 21 22.96 2.80 -22.78
N ARG A 22 22.28 2.90 -23.93
CA ARG A 22 22.36 4.03 -24.87
C ARG A 22 21.51 5.23 -24.44
N MET A 23 20.55 5.03 -23.53
CA MET A 23 19.68 6.07 -23.00
C MET A 23 20.18 6.72 -21.70
N ARG A 24 21.25 6.20 -21.07
CA ARG A 24 21.79 6.74 -19.82
C ARG A 24 22.21 8.20 -20.01
N GLY A 25 21.44 9.11 -19.39
CA GLY A 25 21.74 10.54 -19.36
C GLY A 25 22.79 10.87 -18.32
N GLY A 26 23.55 11.94 -18.56
CA GLY A 26 24.37 12.61 -17.55
C GLY A 26 23.53 13.50 -16.62
N PHE A 27 24.22 14.33 -15.84
CA PHE A 27 23.58 15.48 -15.20
C PHE A 27 23.26 16.55 -16.26
N ILE A 28 22.17 17.29 -16.04
CA ILE A 28 21.87 18.51 -16.80
C ILE A 28 22.68 19.64 -16.14
N PRO A 29 23.39 20.49 -16.90
CA PRO A 29 24.07 21.66 -16.33
C PRO A 29 23.11 22.59 -15.59
N ASP A 30 23.58 23.22 -14.51
CA ASP A 30 22.75 24.02 -13.61
C ASP A 30 22.07 25.19 -14.35
N GLU A 31 22.73 25.76 -15.37
CA GLU A 31 22.18 26.82 -16.22
C GLU A 31 21.04 26.37 -17.16
N ALA A 32 20.99 25.07 -17.48
CA ALA A 32 19.98 24.48 -18.36
C ALA A 32 18.81 23.83 -17.59
N TYR A 33 19.03 23.45 -16.34
CA TYR A 33 18.06 22.70 -15.56
C TYR A 33 16.75 23.48 -15.24
N PRO A 34 16.77 24.79 -14.90
CA PRO A 34 15.55 25.60 -14.81
C PRO A 34 14.61 25.52 -16.02
N VAL A 35 15.17 25.53 -17.23
CA VAL A 35 14.40 25.45 -18.49
C VAL A 35 13.76 24.07 -18.65
N VAL A 36 14.43 23.01 -18.19
CA VAL A 36 13.87 21.65 -18.16
C VAL A 36 12.74 21.56 -17.14
N VAL A 37 12.89 22.14 -15.94
CA VAL A 37 11.85 22.15 -14.90
C VAL A 37 10.62 22.97 -15.33
N ASP A 38 10.80 24.08 -16.06
CA ASP A 38 9.70 24.90 -16.61
C ASP A 38 8.84 24.17 -17.66
N HIS A 39 9.35 23.08 -18.26
CA HIS A 39 8.75 22.45 -19.44
C HIS A 39 8.54 20.93 -19.32
N THR A 40 8.87 20.31 -18.18
CA THR A 40 8.76 18.86 -18.01
C THR A 40 8.29 18.45 -16.62
N ILE A 41 7.56 17.34 -16.56
CA ILE A 41 7.28 16.65 -15.31
C ILE A 41 8.54 15.90 -14.90
N ILE A 42 9.08 16.21 -13.72
CA ILE A 42 10.36 15.65 -13.26
C ILE A 42 10.11 14.28 -12.62
N PRO A 43 10.71 13.19 -13.12
CA PRO A 43 10.49 11.87 -12.55
C PRO A 43 11.30 11.66 -11.26
N PHE A 44 10.66 11.18 -10.19
CA PHE A 44 11.31 10.94 -8.90
C PHE A 44 11.03 9.55 -8.33
N THR A 45 11.74 9.22 -7.25
CA THR A 45 11.51 8.03 -6.42
C THR A 45 11.81 8.36 -4.96
N ASP A 46 10.82 8.14 -4.10
CA ASP A 46 10.90 8.36 -2.66
C ASP A 46 10.62 7.05 -1.90
N VAL A 47 11.15 6.94 -0.69
CA VAL A 47 10.99 5.78 0.19
C VAL A 47 10.67 6.19 1.63
N LEU A 48 9.60 5.58 2.15
CA LEU A 48 9.29 5.61 3.58
C LEU A 48 10.03 4.47 4.29
N VAL A 49 10.88 4.83 5.24
CA VAL A 49 11.50 3.84 6.14
C VAL A 49 10.49 3.47 7.21
N VAL A 50 10.32 2.17 7.47
CA VAL A 50 9.25 1.63 8.34
C VAL A 50 9.77 0.60 9.34
N ASP A 51 9.07 0.46 10.46
CA ASP A 51 9.10 -0.70 11.35
C ASP A 51 7.66 -1.25 11.45
N TYR A 52 7.41 -2.42 10.86
CA TYR A 52 6.08 -3.02 10.84
C TYR A 52 5.64 -3.55 12.20
N LYS A 53 6.58 -3.86 13.09
CA LYS A 53 6.33 -4.43 14.41
C LYS A 53 5.90 -3.36 15.41
N SER A 54 6.54 -2.19 15.38
CA SER A 54 6.13 -1.02 16.18
C SER A 54 4.96 -0.27 15.54
N ARG A 55 4.70 -0.49 14.23
CA ARG A 55 3.80 0.30 13.38
C ARG A 55 4.21 1.78 13.34
N THR A 56 5.51 2.04 13.22
CA THR A 56 6.08 3.39 13.07
C THR A 56 6.80 3.56 11.73
N CYS A 57 6.98 4.82 11.33
CA CYS A 57 7.83 5.18 10.20
C CYS A 57 8.93 6.14 10.64
N TYR A 58 9.90 6.39 9.76
CA TYR A 58 10.97 7.34 10.00
C TYR A 58 11.01 8.44 8.93
N LEU A 59 11.01 9.69 9.40
CA LEU A 59 10.94 10.90 8.60
C LEU A 59 12.06 11.87 8.98
N ALA A 60 12.47 12.74 8.06
CA ALA A 60 13.52 13.72 8.26
C ALA A 60 13.06 15.13 7.88
N MET A 61 13.61 16.15 8.53
CA MET A 61 13.29 17.55 8.23
C MET A 61 14.10 18.01 7.01
N ARG A 62 13.44 18.18 5.87
CA ARG A 62 14.01 18.67 4.61
C ARG A 62 14.30 20.17 4.71
N ALA A 63 15.55 20.56 4.44
CA ALA A 63 16.05 21.93 4.58
C ALA A 63 15.86 22.79 3.32
N ILE A 64 15.74 22.15 2.15
CA ILE A 64 15.65 22.80 0.83
C ILE A 64 14.28 22.63 0.18
N LYS A 65 13.99 23.45 -0.84
CA LYS A 65 12.76 23.39 -1.63
C LYS A 65 12.77 22.26 -2.67
N PRO A 66 11.63 22.03 -3.35
CA PRO A 66 10.29 22.30 -2.81
C PRO A 66 10.04 21.45 -1.55
N MET A 67 8.97 21.77 -0.82
CA MET A 67 8.53 21.06 0.39
C MET A 67 9.55 21.07 1.55
N LYS A 68 9.97 22.25 2.01
CA LYS A 68 10.66 22.37 3.31
C LYS A 68 9.74 21.89 4.44
N GLY A 69 10.25 21.05 5.34
CA GLY A 69 9.44 20.44 6.40
C GLY A 69 9.75 18.95 6.60
N ILE A 70 8.93 18.28 7.41
CA ILE A 70 9.06 16.84 7.66
C ILE A 70 8.69 16.07 6.38
N TRP A 71 9.64 15.33 5.82
CA TRP A 71 9.48 14.54 4.60
C TRP A 71 10.12 13.14 4.69
N GLU A 72 9.85 12.30 3.68
CA GLU A 72 10.53 11.02 3.45
C GLU A 72 11.86 11.20 2.67
N ILE A 73 12.51 10.08 2.31
CA ILE A 73 13.85 10.08 1.70
C ILE A 73 13.75 9.79 0.19
N GLY A 74 14.43 10.56 -0.68
CA GLY A 74 14.37 10.25 -2.11
C GLY A 74 15.03 11.21 -3.10
N GLY A 75 14.30 11.55 -4.16
CA GLY A 75 14.73 12.48 -5.21
C GLY A 75 14.71 11.96 -6.65
N GLY A 76 15.38 12.68 -7.54
CA GLY A 76 15.25 12.52 -9.00
C GLY A 76 15.75 11.18 -9.59
N ARG A 77 15.04 10.70 -10.61
CA ARG A 77 15.39 9.55 -11.47
C ARG A 77 16.08 10.03 -12.74
N ARG A 78 17.16 9.35 -13.16
CA ARG A 78 17.91 9.66 -14.39
C ARG A 78 17.28 9.02 -15.63
N LYS A 79 17.56 9.59 -16.80
CA LYS A 79 17.14 9.02 -18.10
C LYS A 79 17.71 7.59 -18.25
N GLY A 80 16.84 6.62 -18.56
CA GLY A 80 17.19 5.21 -18.77
C GLY A 80 17.30 4.35 -17.50
N GLU A 81 17.15 4.94 -16.31
CA GLU A 81 17.24 4.27 -15.00
C GLU A 81 15.91 3.61 -14.60
N LYS A 82 15.94 2.41 -14.01
CA LYS A 82 14.74 1.84 -13.36
C LYS A 82 14.36 2.70 -12.13
N PRO A 83 13.08 2.81 -11.74
CA PRO A 83 12.71 3.37 -10.44
C PRO A 83 13.48 2.77 -9.25
N VAL A 84 13.62 1.44 -9.16
CA VAL A 84 14.35 0.84 -8.03
C VAL A 84 15.86 1.13 -8.05
N GLU A 85 16.47 1.26 -9.23
CA GLU A 85 17.88 1.69 -9.38
C GLU A 85 18.06 3.14 -8.89
N ALA A 86 17.12 4.02 -9.27
CA ALA A 86 17.10 5.40 -8.80
C ALA A 86 16.88 5.48 -7.30
N MET A 87 15.97 4.68 -6.76
CA MET A 87 15.66 4.64 -5.34
C MET A 87 16.88 4.21 -4.52
N ARG A 88 17.52 3.10 -4.89
CA ARG A 88 18.78 2.63 -4.28
C ARG A 88 19.88 3.70 -4.34
N ARG A 89 20.07 4.35 -5.50
CA ARG A 89 21.07 5.41 -5.68
C ARG A 89 20.77 6.64 -4.82
N ASN A 90 19.52 7.04 -4.72
CA ASN A 90 19.07 8.17 -3.91
C ASN A 90 19.22 7.84 -2.43
N PHE A 91 18.71 6.69 -1.97
CA PHE A 91 18.83 6.23 -0.59
C PHE A 91 20.30 6.16 -0.13
N LYS A 92 21.19 5.62 -0.96
CA LYS A 92 22.64 5.59 -0.67
C LYS A 92 23.26 6.99 -0.56
N ARG A 93 22.82 7.96 -1.37
CA ARG A 93 23.28 9.36 -1.27
C ARG A 93 22.78 9.99 0.04
N GLU A 94 21.50 9.86 0.33
CA GLU A 94 20.87 10.55 1.46
C GLU A 94 21.18 9.93 2.83
N THR A 95 21.48 8.62 2.89
CA THR A 95 21.66 7.86 4.15
C THR A 95 23.00 7.12 4.28
N GLY A 96 23.85 7.14 3.25
CA GLY A 96 25.07 6.34 3.18
C GLY A 96 24.86 4.83 2.95
N LEU A 97 23.63 4.29 3.06
CA LEU A 97 23.36 2.85 2.97
C LEU A 97 23.20 2.34 1.53
N ASP A 98 23.95 1.31 1.15
CA ASP A 98 23.84 0.64 -0.14
C ASP A 98 23.04 -0.67 -0.02
N LEU A 99 21.72 -0.55 -0.04
CA LEU A 99 20.81 -1.70 0.09
C LEU A 99 20.56 -2.41 -1.27
N PRO A 100 20.32 -3.74 -1.27
CA PRO A 100 19.91 -4.47 -2.47
C PRO A 100 18.55 -3.99 -3.00
N GLU A 101 18.34 -4.04 -4.33
CA GLU A 101 17.13 -3.52 -5.00
C GLU A 101 15.85 -4.21 -4.49
N GLU A 102 15.95 -5.47 -4.10
CA GLU A 102 14.85 -6.34 -3.66
C GLU A 102 14.22 -5.92 -2.32
N ARG A 103 14.91 -5.09 -1.51
CA ARG A 103 14.36 -4.57 -0.25
C ARG A 103 13.42 -3.38 -0.42
N PHE A 104 13.47 -2.70 -1.57
CA PHE A 104 12.59 -1.56 -1.86
C PHE A 104 11.27 -2.06 -2.45
N GLN A 105 10.23 -2.15 -1.63
CA GLN A 105 8.91 -2.60 -2.09
C GLN A 105 8.14 -1.40 -2.64
N PHE A 106 7.73 -1.46 -3.91
CA PHE A 106 6.90 -0.42 -4.52
C PHE A 106 5.49 -0.42 -3.89
N VAL A 107 5.00 0.77 -3.56
CA VAL A 107 3.65 0.97 -2.99
C VAL A 107 2.71 1.58 -4.02
N PHE A 108 3.00 2.78 -4.52
CA PHE A 108 2.14 3.49 -5.47
C PHE A 108 2.90 4.54 -6.30
N HIS A 109 2.19 5.15 -7.26
CA HIS A 109 2.68 6.26 -8.07
C HIS A 109 1.92 7.53 -7.72
N ALA A 110 2.63 8.65 -7.56
CA ALA A 110 2.06 9.94 -7.15
C ALA A 110 2.52 11.08 -8.06
N ASP A 111 1.62 12.05 -8.28
CA ASP A 111 1.93 13.37 -8.79
C ASP A 111 2.01 14.36 -7.62
N HIS A 112 3.11 15.12 -7.53
CA HIS A 112 3.25 16.23 -6.60
C HIS A 112 3.44 17.53 -7.38
N VAL A 113 2.51 18.48 -7.20
CA VAL A 113 2.55 19.80 -7.84
C VAL A 113 2.80 20.84 -6.76
N TRP A 114 4.03 21.35 -6.72
CA TRP A 114 4.47 22.34 -5.75
C TRP A 114 4.39 23.76 -6.33
N GLN A 115 4.11 24.73 -5.49
CA GLN A 115 4.02 26.15 -5.87
C GLN A 115 5.38 26.84 -6.02
N ASP A 116 6.43 26.27 -5.42
CA ASP A 116 7.80 26.81 -5.43
C ASP A 116 8.82 25.71 -5.80
N ARG A 117 10.10 26.08 -5.84
CA ARG A 117 11.24 25.17 -6.04
C ARG A 117 12.56 25.79 -5.58
N GLU A 118 13.63 24.97 -5.51
CA GLU A 118 14.97 25.44 -5.12
C GLU A 118 15.70 26.10 -6.30
N GLU A 119 15.42 25.68 -7.53
CA GLU A 119 16.00 26.21 -8.75
C GLU A 119 15.41 27.57 -9.16
N GLU A 120 16.23 28.51 -9.62
CA GLU A 120 15.73 29.81 -10.07
C GLU A 120 14.79 29.71 -11.31
N PRO A 121 13.85 30.66 -11.50
CA PRO A 121 13.33 31.53 -10.47
C PRO A 121 12.50 30.73 -9.45
N GLN A 122 12.76 30.93 -8.15
CA GLN A 122 12.16 30.13 -7.08
C GLN A 122 10.65 30.37 -6.83
N ASP A 123 10.06 31.36 -7.50
CA ASP A 123 8.62 31.67 -7.47
C ASP A 123 7.81 30.83 -8.47
N LYS A 124 8.49 30.04 -9.31
CA LYS A 124 7.84 29.04 -10.16
C LYS A 124 7.70 27.71 -9.44
N GLY A 125 6.55 27.09 -9.67
CA GLY A 125 6.26 25.74 -9.20
C GLY A 125 7.07 24.63 -9.87
N LYS A 126 6.82 23.41 -9.41
CA LYS A 126 7.47 22.19 -9.87
C LYS A 126 6.51 21.01 -9.85
N HIS A 127 6.36 20.33 -10.98
CA HIS A 127 5.57 19.12 -11.10
C HIS A 127 6.50 17.90 -11.12
N TYR A 128 6.33 17.06 -10.12
CA TYR A 128 7.00 15.78 -9.96
C TYR A 128 6.02 14.62 -10.18
N ALA A 129 6.46 13.55 -10.84
CA ALA A 129 5.71 12.29 -10.94
C ALA A 129 6.60 11.10 -10.58
N GLY A 130 6.23 10.30 -9.58
CA GLY A 130 7.19 9.42 -8.92
C GLY A 130 6.62 8.17 -8.30
N HIS A 131 7.55 7.29 -7.94
CA HIS A 131 7.25 5.97 -7.42
C HIS A 131 7.62 5.96 -5.94
N HIS A 132 6.65 5.70 -5.08
CA HIS A 132 6.86 5.56 -3.64
C HIS A 132 7.18 4.11 -3.31
N PHE A 133 8.23 3.94 -2.51
CA PHE A 133 8.69 2.66 -1.99
C PHE A 133 8.58 2.61 -0.47
N VAL A 134 8.71 1.43 0.09
CA VAL A 134 8.99 1.21 1.52
C VAL A 134 10.22 0.35 1.70
N VAL A 135 10.92 0.56 2.82
CA VAL A 135 12.01 -0.30 3.27
C VAL A 135 11.98 -0.40 4.80
N GLU A 136 12.08 -1.63 5.31
CA GLU A 136 12.34 -1.88 6.73
C GLU A 136 13.85 -2.00 6.93
N LEU A 137 14.39 -1.39 8.00
CA LEU A 137 15.81 -1.40 8.35
C LEU A 137 16.04 -2.20 9.64
N SER A 138 17.21 -2.83 9.77
CA SER A 138 17.67 -3.30 11.07
C SER A 138 18.03 -2.12 11.99
N SER A 139 18.11 -2.36 13.30
CA SER A 139 18.50 -1.34 14.28
C SER A 139 19.88 -0.73 13.98
N GLU A 140 20.83 -1.55 13.50
CA GLU A 140 22.17 -1.14 13.10
C GLU A 140 22.15 -0.28 11.84
N GLU A 141 21.35 -0.67 10.84
CA GLU A 141 21.16 0.11 9.61
C GLU A 141 20.50 1.46 9.89
N LEU A 142 19.44 1.49 10.70
CA LEU A 142 18.77 2.73 11.11
C LEU A 142 19.71 3.68 11.86
N ALA A 143 20.57 3.15 12.74
CA ALA A 143 21.59 3.94 13.43
C ALA A 143 22.65 4.50 12.45
N ALA A 144 23.10 3.70 11.49
CA ALA A 144 24.04 4.13 10.45
C ALA A 144 23.44 5.19 9.51
N ALA A 145 22.17 5.03 9.13
CA ALA A 145 21.42 6.02 8.34
C ALA A 145 21.31 7.37 9.09
N ARG A 146 20.88 7.34 10.36
CA ARG A 146 20.82 8.53 11.24
C ARG A 146 22.14 9.29 11.31
N ALA A 147 23.27 8.58 11.44
CA ALA A 147 24.59 9.21 11.50
C ALA A 147 25.03 9.86 10.18
N SER A 148 24.54 9.34 9.05
CA SER A 148 25.04 9.60 7.69
C SER A 148 24.10 10.43 6.82
N MET A 149 23.05 11.04 7.39
CA MET A 149 22.12 11.92 6.67
C MET A 149 22.83 13.04 5.90
N GLU A 150 22.49 13.24 4.63
CA GLU A 150 23.07 14.30 3.78
C GLU A 150 22.70 15.69 4.31
N LYS A 151 23.73 16.40 4.76
CA LYS A 151 23.66 17.68 5.47
C LYS A 151 23.19 18.87 4.64
N ARG A 152 23.17 18.73 3.30
CA ARG A 152 22.64 19.75 2.39
C ARG A 152 21.13 19.62 2.19
N GLU A 153 20.61 18.41 2.25
CA GLU A 153 19.22 18.10 1.96
C GLU A 153 18.36 18.14 3.24
N TYR A 154 18.93 17.71 4.37
CA TYR A 154 18.23 17.52 5.65
C TYR A 154 18.91 18.22 6.83
N ASP A 155 18.09 18.64 7.79
CA ASP A 155 18.52 19.13 9.10
C ASP A 155 19.13 17.97 9.93
N ARG A 156 20.38 18.14 10.38
CA ARG A 156 21.10 17.12 11.15
C ARG A 156 20.81 17.15 12.65
N GLU A 157 20.34 18.25 13.21
CA GLU A 157 19.94 18.34 14.61
C GLU A 157 18.59 17.63 14.81
N PHE A 158 17.69 17.79 13.85
CA PHE A 158 16.46 17.01 13.77
C PHE A 158 16.74 15.54 13.42
N GLY A 159 17.52 15.28 12.37
CA GLY A 159 17.94 13.93 11.95
C GLY A 159 16.81 13.08 11.37
N LEU A 160 16.93 11.75 11.49
CA LEU A 160 15.89 10.78 11.06
C LEU A 160 15.08 10.32 12.29
N GLN A 161 13.91 10.93 12.45
CA GLN A 161 13.01 10.83 13.61
C GLN A 161 11.96 9.73 13.43
N GLU A 162 11.53 9.11 14.53
CA GLU A 162 10.47 8.09 14.53
C GLU A 162 9.08 8.71 14.70
N TYR A 163 8.10 8.21 13.94
CA TYR A 163 6.74 8.71 13.90
C TYR A 163 5.71 7.59 14.02
N THR A 164 4.81 7.73 15.00
CA THR A 164 3.50 7.09 14.96
C THR A 164 2.54 7.95 14.13
N ARG A 165 1.39 7.37 13.73
CA ARG A 165 0.32 8.10 13.04
C ARG A 165 -0.16 9.32 13.84
N GLU A 166 -0.31 9.16 15.15
CA GLU A 166 -0.77 10.20 16.08
C GLU A 166 0.24 11.34 16.13
N ARG A 167 1.54 11.02 16.15
CA ARG A 167 2.62 12.01 16.08
C ARG A 167 2.59 12.77 14.75
N MET A 168 2.38 12.08 13.63
CA MET A 168 2.27 12.73 12.31
C MET A 168 1.10 13.71 12.25
N VAL A 169 -0.05 13.36 12.83
CA VAL A 169 -1.21 14.25 12.93
C VAL A 169 -0.92 15.43 13.86
N ALA A 170 -0.34 15.18 15.04
CA ALA A 170 -0.06 16.22 16.04
C ALA A 170 0.98 17.25 15.56
N GLU A 171 1.98 16.84 14.79
CA GLU A 171 3.00 17.72 14.20
C GLU A 171 2.60 18.25 12.81
N ASN A 172 1.36 18.02 12.36
CA ASN A 172 0.83 18.47 11.06
C ASN A 172 1.74 18.06 9.87
N VAL A 173 2.23 16.82 9.88
CA VAL A 173 2.97 16.23 8.76
C VAL A 173 2.09 16.19 7.52
N HIS A 174 2.69 16.44 6.36
CA HIS A 174 1.97 16.66 5.10
C HIS A 174 0.99 15.51 4.76
N PRO A 175 -0.24 15.82 4.30
CA PRO A 175 -1.28 14.79 4.06
C PRO A 175 -0.89 13.64 3.13
N ALA A 176 0.00 13.88 2.15
CA ALA A 176 0.51 12.81 1.28
C ALA A 176 1.29 11.73 2.05
N LEU A 177 2.03 12.10 3.10
CA LEU A 177 2.74 11.15 3.95
C LEU A 177 1.83 10.45 4.92
N LEU A 178 0.81 11.12 5.45
CA LEU A 178 -0.26 10.45 6.21
C LEU A 178 -0.98 9.41 5.35
N HIS A 179 -1.25 9.73 4.07
CA HIS A 179 -1.83 8.78 3.12
C HIS A 179 -0.90 7.60 2.84
N LEU A 180 0.40 7.84 2.56
CA LEU A 180 1.39 6.76 2.37
C LEU A 180 1.52 5.92 3.65
N PHE A 181 1.54 6.52 4.83
CA PHE A 181 1.54 5.81 6.11
C PHE A 181 0.29 4.94 6.24
N ASP A 182 -0.91 5.47 6.03
CA ASP A 182 -2.16 4.71 6.13
C ASP A 182 -2.27 3.60 5.07
N MET A 183 -1.72 3.83 3.86
CA MET A 183 -1.59 2.79 2.85
C MET A 183 -0.67 1.66 3.31
N VAL A 184 0.42 1.96 4.01
CA VAL A 184 1.50 1.01 4.37
C VAL A 184 1.23 0.29 5.69
N MET A 185 0.82 1.06 6.70
CA MET A 185 0.52 0.70 8.08
C MET A 185 -0.99 0.68 8.34
N GLY A 186 -1.78 0.33 7.32
CA GLY A 186 -3.22 0.19 7.43
C GLY A 186 -3.67 -0.76 8.57
N PRO A 187 -4.98 -0.84 8.84
CA PRO A 187 -5.52 -1.63 9.95
C PRO A 187 -4.95 -3.05 9.92
N GLY A 188 -4.32 -3.46 11.01
CA GLY A 188 -3.63 -4.74 11.13
C GLY A 188 -4.57 -5.88 11.51
N ILE A 189 -4.00 -7.07 11.73
CA ILE A 189 -4.78 -8.23 12.22
C ILE A 189 -5.48 -8.00 13.58
N ASP A 190 -5.01 -7.01 14.35
CA ASP A 190 -5.59 -6.63 15.63
C ASP A 190 -6.85 -5.75 15.48
N ASP A 191 -7.02 -5.10 14.32
CA ASP A 191 -8.20 -4.27 13.96
C ASP A 191 -9.33 -5.10 13.32
N VAL A 192 -9.14 -6.43 13.21
CA VAL A 192 -10.16 -7.39 12.77
C VAL A 192 -11.34 -7.36 13.74
N ASN A 193 -12.50 -6.97 13.23
CA ASN A 193 -13.77 -7.08 13.93
C ASN A 193 -14.53 -8.33 13.45
N LEU A 194 -14.85 -9.22 14.40
CA LEU A 194 -15.66 -10.42 14.20
C LEU A 194 -16.94 -10.30 15.03
N VAL A 195 -18.10 -10.36 14.40
CA VAL A 195 -19.41 -10.34 15.08
C VAL A 195 -20.09 -11.69 14.83
N VAL A 196 -20.47 -12.42 15.88
CA VAL A 196 -21.09 -13.74 15.77
C VAL A 196 -22.52 -13.68 16.31
N GLN A 197 -23.50 -14.18 15.57
CA GLN A 197 -24.90 -14.29 16.01
C GLN A 197 -25.35 -15.76 16.14
N PRO A 198 -26.42 -16.09 16.91
CA PRO A 198 -26.80 -17.47 17.22
C PRO A 198 -28.03 -17.99 16.46
N GLU A 199 -27.84 -19.17 15.82
CA GLU A 199 -28.77 -20.32 15.65
C GLU A 199 -30.07 -20.25 14.79
N GLY A 200 -30.24 -21.28 13.94
CA GLY A 200 -31.54 -22.01 13.83
C GLY A 200 -32.17 -22.25 12.44
N GLY A 201 -32.52 -23.51 12.10
CA GLY A 201 -33.67 -23.86 11.23
C GLY A 201 -33.42 -24.58 9.89
N LEU A 202 -33.91 -25.83 9.75
CA LEU A 202 -34.04 -26.62 8.48
C LEU A 202 -35.43 -26.37 7.84
N GLN A 203 -35.78 -26.57 6.56
CA GLN A 203 -35.34 -27.42 5.42
C GLN A 203 -35.61 -26.67 4.07
N GLY A 204 -35.22 -27.09 2.86
CA GLY A 204 -34.34 -28.19 2.40
C GLY A 204 -34.89 -29.03 1.22
N HIS A 205 -34.51 -28.75 -0.04
CA HIS A 205 -34.66 -29.63 -1.23
C HIS A 205 -33.65 -29.29 -2.35
N ASP A 206 -33.54 -30.17 -3.35
CA ASP A 206 -32.26 -30.51 -4.00
C ASP A 206 -31.91 -29.75 -5.31
N ASP A 207 -30.77 -29.04 -5.32
CA ASP A 207 -29.90 -28.80 -6.50
C ASP A 207 -28.46 -28.35 -6.08
N PRO A 208 -27.86 -27.25 -6.57
CA PRO A 208 -26.84 -27.22 -7.63
C PRO A 208 -25.40 -27.07 -7.10
N ARG A 209 -24.46 -27.86 -7.65
CA ARG A 209 -23.11 -28.09 -7.06
C ARG A 209 -22.20 -26.89 -6.78
N ARG A 210 -22.43 -25.70 -7.33
CA ARG A 210 -22.05 -24.35 -6.83
C ARG A 210 -22.85 -23.36 -7.67
N THR A 211 -23.41 -22.32 -7.06
CA THR A 211 -23.84 -21.11 -7.80
C THR A 211 -22.96 -19.97 -7.32
N ILE A 212 -22.31 -19.29 -8.27
CA ILE A 212 -21.65 -18.01 -8.04
C ILE A 212 -22.49 -17.00 -8.80
N THR A 213 -23.22 -16.15 -8.07
CA THR A 213 -24.02 -15.08 -8.66
C THR A 213 -23.22 -13.79 -8.58
N ASP A 214 -22.28 -13.60 -9.51
CA ASP A 214 -21.52 -12.37 -9.63
C ASP A 214 -22.38 -11.28 -10.30
N LEU A 215 -22.79 -10.27 -9.52
CA LEU A 215 -23.38 -9.05 -10.06
C LEU A 215 -22.29 -8.12 -10.62
N LEU A 216 -21.82 -8.50 -11.81
CA LEU A 216 -21.04 -7.72 -12.78
C LEU A 216 -19.61 -7.27 -12.37
N PHE A 217 -18.65 -7.59 -13.24
CA PHE A 217 -17.30 -7.04 -13.25
C PHE A 217 -17.28 -5.58 -13.79
N ASP A 218 -17.92 -4.66 -13.07
CA ASP A 218 -17.79 -3.23 -13.37
C ASP A 218 -16.81 -2.56 -12.37
N PRO A 219 -15.65 -2.04 -12.82
CA PRO A 219 -14.70 -1.35 -11.95
C PRO A 219 -15.19 0.02 -11.46
N THR A 220 -16.34 0.52 -11.92
CA THR A 220 -16.97 1.76 -11.46
C THR A 220 -17.94 1.55 -10.28
N ILE A 221 -18.35 0.30 -10.00
CA ILE A 221 -19.19 0.00 -8.83
C ILE A 221 -18.28 -0.06 -7.58
N PRO A 222 -18.50 0.81 -6.56
CA PRO A 222 -17.59 0.96 -5.42
C PRO A 222 -17.62 -0.22 -4.44
N LEU A 223 -18.63 -1.08 -4.54
CA LEU A 223 -18.83 -2.26 -3.70
C LEU A 223 -19.19 -3.46 -4.59
N ARG A 224 -18.33 -4.48 -4.60
CA ARG A 224 -18.66 -5.77 -5.24
C ARG A 224 -19.40 -6.65 -4.25
N HIS A 225 -20.50 -7.26 -4.69
CA HIS A 225 -21.20 -8.30 -3.95
C HIS A 225 -21.19 -9.60 -4.75
N SER A 226 -20.71 -10.67 -4.11
CA SER A 226 -20.78 -12.04 -4.64
C SER A 226 -21.39 -12.95 -3.59
N GLU A 227 -22.27 -13.86 -4.00
CA GLU A 227 -22.72 -14.98 -3.17
C GLU A 227 -21.95 -16.25 -3.55
N LEU A 228 -21.40 -16.93 -2.54
CA LEU A 228 -20.72 -18.21 -2.69
C LEU A 228 -21.47 -19.30 -1.92
N VAL A 229 -22.00 -20.27 -2.64
CA VAL A 229 -22.55 -21.51 -2.06
C VAL A 229 -21.53 -22.65 -2.19
N THR A 230 -21.08 -23.16 -1.05
CA THR A 230 -20.17 -24.33 -0.98
C THR A 230 -20.97 -25.63 -0.89
N LYS A 231 -20.51 -26.69 -1.54
CA LYS A 231 -21.23 -27.99 -1.67
C LYS A 231 -20.36 -29.19 -1.25
N GLY A 232 -19.37 -28.89 -0.43
CA GLY A 232 -18.27 -29.72 0.03
C GLY A 232 -17.31 -28.82 0.80
N GLN A 233 -16.38 -29.40 1.57
CA GLN A 233 -15.43 -28.58 2.32
C GLN A 233 -14.52 -27.83 1.34
N VAL A 234 -14.47 -26.50 1.45
CA VAL A 234 -13.75 -25.61 0.52
C VAL A 234 -13.00 -24.54 1.30
N THR A 235 -11.73 -24.33 0.96
CA THR A 235 -11.00 -23.16 1.42
C THR A 235 -11.28 -21.97 0.50
N VAL A 236 -11.86 -20.91 1.06
CA VAL A 236 -12.11 -19.64 0.40
C VAL A 236 -11.05 -18.64 0.85
N GLY A 237 -10.64 -17.74 -0.04
CA GLY A 237 -9.94 -16.52 0.34
C GLY A 237 -8.44 -16.62 0.61
N ASN A 238 -7.75 -17.71 0.22
CA ASN A 238 -6.31 -17.97 0.44
C ASN A 238 -5.36 -17.00 -0.30
N HIS A 239 -5.46 -15.71 0.03
CA HIS A 239 -4.78 -14.55 -0.54
C HIS A 239 -4.97 -13.33 0.39
N TRP A 240 -4.59 -12.15 -0.06
CA TRP A 240 -4.74 -10.87 0.64
C TRP A 240 -5.09 -9.75 -0.34
N HIS A 241 -5.66 -8.65 0.16
CA HIS A 241 -6.07 -7.50 -0.64
C HIS A 241 -5.47 -6.19 -0.12
N ASN A 242 -5.39 -5.18 -0.98
CA ASN A 242 -5.08 -3.78 -0.61
C ASN A 242 -6.36 -2.99 -0.22
N CYS A 243 -7.47 -3.67 0.03
CA CYS A 243 -8.76 -3.10 0.40
C CYS A 243 -9.40 -3.93 1.51
N VAL A 244 -10.47 -3.39 2.11
CA VAL A 244 -11.26 -4.11 3.11
C VAL A 244 -12.21 -5.06 2.40
N GLU A 245 -12.26 -6.30 2.87
CA GLU A 245 -13.24 -7.30 2.43
C GLU A 245 -14.09 -7.73 3.62
N ARG A 246 -15.40 -7.76 3.45
CA ARG A 246 -16.35 -8.19 4.49
C ARG A 246 -17.09 -9.42 4.02
N PHE A 247 -17.08 -10.45 4.85
CA PHE A 247 -17.87 -11.65 4.66
C PHE A 247 -19.04 -11.70 5.63
N VAL A 248 -20.16 -12.24 5.18
CA VAL A 248 -21.29 -12.61 6.05
C VAL A 248 -21.65 -14.06 5.77
N LEU A 249 -21.44 -14.92 6.77
CA LEU A 249 -21.84 -16.32 6.71
C LEU A 249 -23.36 -16.42 6.87
N LYS A 250 -24.09 -16.53 5.77
CA LYS A 250 -25.56 -16.59 5.77
C LYS A 250 -26.11 -17.95 6.18
N ALA A 251 -25.39 -19.04 5.87
CA ALA A 251 -25.76 -20.40 6.24
C ALA A 251 -24.52 -21.31 6.35
N GLY A 252 -24.69 -22.48 6.98
CA GLY A 252 -23.62 -23.47 7.21
C GLY A 252 -22.64 -23.06 8.31
N ARG A 253 -21.34 -23.35 8.13
CA ARG A 253 -20.30 -23.14 9.15
C ARG A 253 -18.94 -22.87 8.51
N ILE A 254 -18.14 -22.00 9.12
CA ILE A 254 -16.69 -21.95 8.87
C ILE A 254 -16.02 -22.85 9.91
N ASP A 255 -15.49 -24.00 9.48
CA ASP A 255 -14.76 -24.93 10.33
C ASP A 255 -13.50 -24.28 10.90
N ARG A 256 -12.82 -23.48 10.07
CA ARG A 256 -11.63 -22.72 10.46
C ARG A 256 -11.51 -21.41 9.68
N LEU A 257 -11.50 -20.29 10.39
CA LEU A 257 -11.09 -18.99 9.88
C LEU A 257 -9.64 -18.76 10.31
N VAL A 258 -8.76 -18.46 9.37
CA VAL A 258 -7.37 -18.07 9.62
C VAL A 258 -7.18 -16.65 9.11
N PHE A 259 -6.55 -15.80 9.93
CA PHE A 259 -5.96 -14.54 9.50
C PHE A 259 -4.47 -14.55 9.77
N GLU A 260 -3.71 -13.96 8.86
CA GLU A 260 -2.27 -13.75 8.98
C GLU A 260 -1.92 -12.36 8.46
N ASP A 261 -1.28 -11.55 9.30
CA ASP A 261 -0.72 -10.27 8.87
C ASP A 261 0.43 -10.52 7.90
N ILE A 262 0.37 -9.96 6.68
CA ILE A 262 1.35 -10.29 5.64
C ILE A 262 2.77 -9.80 5.95
N HIS A 263 2.93 -8.84 6.86
CA HIS A 263 4.23 -8.27 7.23
C HIS A 263 4.77 -8.92 8.49
N THR A 264 4.03 -8.84 9.61
CA THR A 264 4.47 -9.34 10.92
C THR A 264 4.37 -10.86 11.05
N LYS A 265 3.64 -11.54 10.16
CA LYS A 265 3.35 -12.99 10.20
C LYS A 265 2.60 -13.45 11.45
N VAL A 266 2.06 -12.52 12.25
CA VAL A 266 1.15 -12.84 13.36
C VAL A 266 -0.10 -13.48 12.79
N ARG A 267 -0.43 -14.67 13.30
CA ARG A 267 -1.57 -15.47 12.86
C ARG A 267 -2.61 -15.62 13.97
N ARG A 268 -3.88 -15.38 13.64
CA ARG A 268 -5.04 -15.66 14.50
C ARG A 268 -5.91 -16.73 13.84
N VAL A 269 -6.51 -17.61 14.64
CA VAL A 269 -7.35 -18.72 14.17
C VAL A 269 -8.61 -18.82 15.02
N TRP A 270 -9.75 -18.88 14.35
CA TRP A 270 -11.05 -19.19 14.95
C TRP A 270 -11.59 -20.47 14.32
N THR A 271 -12.46 -21.19 15.03
CA THR A 271 -13.05 -22.45 14.56
C THR A 271 -14.54 -22.50 14.86
N ASN A 272 -15.27 -23.28 14.07
CA ASN A 272 -16.70 -23.55 14.24
C ASN A 272 -17.60 -22.29 14.27
N LEU A 273 -17.36 -21.31 13.39
CA LEU A 273 -18.17 -20.10 13.31
C LEU A 273 -19.48 -20.39 12.56
N GLY A 274 -20.63 -20.06 13.16
CA GLY A 274 -21.97 -20.35 12.65
C GLY A 274 -22.63 -19.22 11.85
N PRO A 275 -23.85 -19.43 11.32
CA PRO A 275 -24.57 -18.43 10.53
C PRO A 275 -24.78 -17.12 11.29
N GLY A 276 -24.85 -16.01 10.56
CA GLY A 276 -24.85 -14.66 11.14
C GLY A 276 -23.47 -14.19 11.60
N THR A 277 -22.41 -14.98 11.40
CA THR A 277 -21.03 -14.49 11.58
C THR A 277 -20.69 -13.48 10.49
N GLU A 278 -20.41 -12.25 10.90
CA GLU A 278 -19.82 -11.20 10.09
C GLU A 278 -18.31 -11.11 10.35
N ILE A 279 -17.56 -10.97 9.28
CA ILE A 279 -16.11 -11.05 9.26
C ILE A 279 -15.60 -9.88 8.46
N THR A 280 -14.92 -8.92 9.10
CA THR A 280 -14.22 -7.86 8.37
C THR A 280 -12.74 -8.20 8.30
N VAL A 281 -12.23 -8.37 7.09
CA VAL A 281 -10.81 -8.56 6.78
C VAL A 281 -10.21 -7.20 6.41
N PRO A 282 -9.30 -6.65 7.24
CA PRO A 282 -8.57 -5.44 6.91
C PRO A 282 -7.71 -5.62 5.65
N ALA A 283 -7.39 -4.52 4.98
CA ALA A 283 -6.34 -4.51 3.97
C ALA A 283 -5.04 -5.11 4.55
N ARG A 284 -4.27 -5.82 3.74
CA ARG A 284 -2.99 -6.47 4.10
C ARG A 284 -3.09 -7.61 5.13
N VAL A 285 -4.29 -8.03 5.52
CA VAL A 285 -4.49 -9.30 6.23
C VAL A 285 -4.75 -10.41 5.21
N ALA A 286 -3.86 -11.40 5.14
CA ALA A 286 -4.12 -12.63 4.42
C ALA A 286 -5.13 -13.46 5.18
N HIS A 287 -6.04 -14.11 4.47
CA HIS A 287 -7.11 -14.89 5.09
C HIS A 287 -7.25 -16.29 4.50
N ALA A 288 -7.96 -17.17 5.22
CA ALA A 288 -8.43 -18.44 4.70
C ALA A 288 -9.66 -18.90 5.51
N LEU A 289 -10.78 -19.09 4.82
CA LEU A 289 -12.03 -19.60 5.38
C LEU A 289 -12.20 -21.05 4.91
N VAL A 290 -11.95 -22.01 5.79
CA VAL A 290 -12.31 -23.42 5.55
C VAL A 290 -13.80 -23.56 5.83
N MET A 291 -14.60 -23.44 4.78
CA MET A 291 -16.05 -23.58 4.80
C MET A 291 -16.42 -25.06 4.93
N ALA A 292 -17.34 -25.38 5.83
CA ALA A 292 -18.03 -26.67 5.84
C ALA A 292 -18.91 -26.80 4.58
N PRO A 293 -19.29 -28.03 4.17
CA PRO A 293 -20.30 -28.23 3.13
C PRO A 293 -21.59 -27.44 3.40
N ASP A 294 -22.27 -27.04 2.32
CA ASP A 294 -23.57 -26.35 2.32
C ASP A 294 -23.57 -24.99 3.05
N SER A 295 -22.38 -24.39 3.17
CA SER A 295 -22.24 -23.03 3.69
C SER A 295 -22.43 -21.98 2.61
N VAL A 296 -23.16 -20.92 2.94
CA VAL A 296 -23.45 -19.77 2.08
C VAL A 296 -22.75 -18.54 2.64
N LEU A 297 -21.90 -17.93 1.83
CA LEU A 297 -21.05 -16.80 2.21
C LEU A 297 -21.35 -15.63 1.27
N HIS A 298 -21.80 -14.51 1.80
CA HIS A 298 -21.82 -13.25 1.07
C HIS A 298 -20.47 -12.58 1.20
N MET A 299 -19.91 -12.15 0.08
CA MET A 299 -18.63 -11.46 -0.02
C MET A 299 -18.89 -10.02 -0.46
N TYR A 300 -18.31 -9.06 0.27
CA TYR A 300 -18.41 -7.63 -0.01
C TYR A 300 -17.00 -7.05 -0.09
N VAL A 301 -16.54 -6.73 -1.30
CA VAL A 301 -15.21 -6.12 -1.50
C VAL A 301 -15.40 -4.64 -1.81
N SER A 302 -14.83 -3.76 -0.98
CA SER A 302 -14.78 -2.33 -1.29
C SER A 302 -13.62 -2.03 -2.23
N SER A 303 -13.78 -1.01 -3.09
CA SER A 303 -12.60 -0.29 -3.57
C SER A 303 -11.89 0.38 -2.38
N ALA A 304 -10.57 0.52 -2.46
CA ALA A 304 -9.73 1.04 -1.37
C ALA A 304 -10.32 2.31 -0.74
N GLU A 305 -10.21 2.44 0.60
CA GLU A 305 -10.99 3.39 1.40
C GLU A 305 -10.89 4.85 0.92
N SER A 306 -11.86 5.27 0.12
CA SER A 306 -12.22 6.68 -0.03
C SER A 306 -13.01 7.13 1.20
N PRO A 307 -12.85 8.38 1.69
CA PRO A 307 -13.72 8.94 2.72
C PRO A 307 -15.21 8.82 2.37
N ALA A 308 -15.57 8.88 1.08
CA ALA A 308 -16.95 8.69 0.61
C ALA A 308 -17.50 7.27 0.87
N ASN A 309 -16.63 6.25 0.98
CA ASN A 309 -17.07 4.88 1.24
C ASN A 309 -17.53 4.69 2.69
N LYS A 310 -17.14 5.56 3.64
CA LYS A 310 -17.51 5.42 5.06
C LYS A 310 -19.02 5.54 5.30
N GLU A 311 -19.75 6.31 4.48
CA GLU A 311 -21.20 6.46 4.62
C GLU A 311 -21.99 5.25 4.08
N PHE A 312 -21.42 4.46 3.15
CA PHE A 312 -22.11 3.30 2.55
C PHE A 312 -22.22 2.07 3.46
N PHE A 313 -21.47 2.01 4.57
CA PHE A 313 -21.41 0.83 5.44
C PHE A 313 -22.38 0.84 6.63
N HIS A 314 -23.23 1.86 6.76
CA HIS A 314 -24.28 1.91 7.78
C HIS A 314 -25.44 0.95 7.46
N THR A 315 -25.24 -0.33 7.81
CA THR A 315 -26.29 -1.32 8.14
C THR A 315 -27.49 -1.35 7.19
N TYR A 316 -27.34 -2.04 6.06
CA TYR A 316 -28.48 -2.64 5.37
C TYR A 316 -29.05 -3.80 6.20
N THR A 317 -29.95 -3.50 7.13
CA THR A 317 -30.88 -4.51 7.65
C THR A 317 -31.81 -4.90 6.52
N LEU A 318 -31.51 -6.00 5.83
CA LEU A 318 -32.43 -6.62 4.88
C LEU A 318 -33.67 -7.10 5.65
N LEU A 319 -34.70 -6.27 5.67
CA LEU A 319 -36.04 -6.66 6.08
C LEU A 319 -36.57 -7.66 5.05
N THR A 320 -36.50 -8.94 5.39
CA THR A 320 -37.16 -10.01 4.65
C THR A 320 -38.67 -9.87 4.80
N ALA A 321 -39.37 -9.83 3.67
CA ALA A 321 -40.82 -10.05 3.60
C ALA A 321 -41.14 -11.56 3.63
#